data_AF-A0A8I0P740-F1
#
_entry.id   AF-A0A8I0P740-F1
#
_cell.length_a   1.000
_cell.length_b   1.000
_cell.length_c   1.000
_cell.angle_alpha   90.00
_cell.angle_beta   90.00
_cell.angle_gamma   90.00
#
_symmetry.space_group_name_H-M   'P 1'
#
loop_
_entity.id
_entity.type
_entity.pdbx_description
1 polymer ?
#
loop_
_entity_poly.entity_id
_entity_poly.type
_entity_poly.pdbx_seq_one_letter_code
_entity_poly.pdbx_strand_id
1 'polypeptide(L)'
;MTAGLVLATATGCTWEDFPRLGMPTPTTEEAPRILSLWQGSWAAALATGVLVWGLILWSAFFHRRSRTKVEVPPQTRYNMPIEALYTVVPLIIVSVLFYFTARDESKLLDTSKKPDLTVNVVGFQWSWCFNYIENVEGSTGDAATDENLAAIPDRYKKDFPANAGGVYTCGIPGDKNPQTGNPGPTLWLPEGKTVRFVLTSRDVIHSFWVVPFLMKQDVIPGHTNAFQVTPNQEGTFLGKCAELCGVDHSRMLFNVKVVSQERYEEHLKSLVEKGQTGYVPAGIEQTKHEKNRETNVL
;
A
#
# COMPACT_ATOMS: atom_id res chain seq x y z
N MET A 1 -29.94 -24.25 2.99
CA MET A 1 -29.46 -23.61 1.75
C MET A 1 -29.94 -22.17 1.53
N THR A 2 -30.85 -21.63 2.35
CA THR A 2 -31.43 -20.29 2.14
C THR A 2 -30.80 -19.17 2.98
N ALA A 3 -30.07 -19.47 4.07
CA ALA A 3 -29.43 -18.43 4.89
C ALA A 3 -28.09 -17.91 4.31
N GLY A 4 -27.37 -18.73 3.53
CA GLY A 4 -26.12 -18.32 2.88
C GLY A 4 -26.31 -17.40 1.68
N LEU A 5 -27.50 -17.41 1.06
CA LEU A 5 -27.78 -16.60 -0.13
C LEU A 5 -28.12 -15.15 0.21
N VAL A 6 -28.59 -14.86 1.43
CA VAL A 6 -28.99 -13.51 1.86
C VAL A 6 -27.80 -12.67 2.32
N LEU A 7 -26.72 -13.30 2.81
CA LEU A 7 -25.47 -12.60 3.13
C LEU A 7 -24.68 -12.20 1.87
N ALA A 8 -24.85 -12.93 0.76
CA ALA A 8 -24.16 -12.65 -0.49
C ALA A 8 -24.77 -11.46 -1.27
N THR A 9 -26.04 -11.11 -1.04
CA THR A 9 -26.73 -10.03 -1.79
C THR A 9 -26.63 -8.65 -1.13
N ALA A 10 -26.24 -8.57 0.15
CA ALA A 10 -26.08 -7.30 0.87
C ALA A 10 -24.67 -6.70 0.73
N THR A 11 -23.69 -7.48 0.27
CA THR A 11 -22.36 -7.02 -0.11
C THR A 11 -22.30 -7.06 -1.62
N GLY A 12 -22.11 -5.93 -2.31
CA GLY A 12 -22.06 -5.84 -3.79
C GLY A 12 -20.85 -6.54 -4.43
N CYS A 13 -20.48 -7.72 -3.97
CA CYS A 13 -19.40 -8.55 -4.49
C CYS A 13 -19.90 -9.24 -5.75
N THR A 14 -19.20 -9.02 -6.87
CA THR A 14 -19.38 -9.87 -8.04
C THR A 14 -18.85 -11.27 -7.72
N TRP A 15 -19.33 -12.32 -8.39
CA TRP A 15 -18.91 -13.71 -8.10
C TRP A 15 -17.39 -13.93 -8.31
N GLU A 16 -16.73 -13.07 -9.09
CA GLU A 16 -15.27 -13.04 -9.27
C GLU A 16 -14.51 -12.44 -8.07
N ASP A 17 -15.16 -11.63 -7.24
CA ASP A 17 -14.59 -11.03 -6.02
C ASP A 17 -14.66 -11.97 -4.80
N PHE A 18 -15.56 -12.95 -4.83
CA PHE A 18 -15.77 -13.90 -3.74
C PHE A 18 -14.50 -14.64 -3.29
N PRO A 19 -13.64 -15.18 -4.19
CA PRO A 19 -12.39 -15.82 -3.77
C PRO A 19 -11.39 -14.84 -3.15
N ARG A 20 -11.53 -13.52 -3.36
CA ARG A 20 -10.62 -12.50 -2.84
C ARG A 20 -11.02 -11.95 -1.47
N LEU A 21 -12.19 -12.35 -0.96
CA LEU A 21 -12.70 -11.92 0.35
C LEU A 21 -12.68 -10.39 0.52
N GLY A 22 -13.12 -9.67 -0.51
CA GLY A 22 -13.20 -8.20 -0.50
C GLY A 22 -11.93 -7.44 -0.91
N MET A 23 -10.83 -8.14 -1.24
CA MET A 23 -9.65 -7.51 -1.84
C MET A 23 -9.90 -7.16 -3.32
N PRO A 24 -9.38 -6.02 -3.81
CA PRO A 24 -9.43 -5.66 -5.23
C PRO A 24 -8.59 -6.62 -6.09
N THR A 25 -8.78 -6.59 -7.41
CA THR A 25 -7.91 -7.29 -8.36
C THR A 25 -6.47 -6.80 -8.23
N PRO A 26 -5.49 -7.70 -8.00
CA PRO A 26 -4.07 -7.37 -8.08
C PRO A 26 -3.68 -6.84 -9.46
N THR A 27 -3.01 -5.68 -9.53
CA THR A 27 -2.56 -5.06 -10.81
C THR A 27 -1.04 -4.87 -10.86
N THR A 28 -0.30 -5.63 -10.06
CA THR A 28 1.17 -5.67 -10.02
C THR A 28 1.65 -7.10 -9.86
N GLU A 29 2.91 -7.37 -10.17
CA GLU A 29 3.54 -8.69 -9.94
C GLU A 29 3.63 -9.06 -8.46
N GLU A 30 3.70 -8.07 -7.57
CA GLU A 30 3.88 -8.25 -6.13
C GLU A 30 2.55 -8.52 -5.39
N ALA A 31 1.46 -7.89 -5.84
CA ALA A 31 0.15 -7.96 -5.18
C ALA A 31 -0.44 -9.37 -5.01
N PRO A 32 -0.28 -10.34 -5.95
CA PRO A 32 -0.74 -11.72 -5.75
C PRO A 32 -0.15 -12.40 -4.50
N ARG A 33 1.09 -12.07 -4.10
CA ARG A 33 1.69 -12.56 -2.86
C ARG A 33 0.87 -12.10 -1.64
N ILE A 34 0.53 -10.82 -1.59
CA ILE A 34 -0.29 -10.21 -0.52
C ILE A 34 -1.67 -10.86 -0.49
N LEU A 35 -2.30 -11.03 -1.66
CA LEU A 35 -3.62 -11.67 -1.77
C LEU A 35 -3.60 -13.12 -1.25
N SER A 36 -2.57 -13.89 -1.60
CA SER A 36 -2.45 -15.29 -1.15
C SER A 36 -2.28 -15.40 0.37
N LEU A 37 -1.52 -14.47 0.98
CA LEU A 37 -1.35 -14.41 2.44
C LEU A 37 -2.63 -14.00 3.13
N TRP A 38 -3.39 -13.06 2.56
CA TRP A 38 -4.72 -12.66 3.02
C TRP A 38 -5.71 -13.84 3.01
N GLN A 39 -5.79 -14.55 1.89
CA GLN A 39 -6.67 -15.72 1.74
C GLN A 39 -6.31 -16.82 2.75
N GLY A 40 -5.02 -17.13 2.90
CA GLY A 40 -4.55 -18.09 3.90
C GLY A 40 -4.87 -17.68 5.33
N SER A 41 -4.68 -16.40 5.66
CA SER A 41 -4.99 -15.84 6.99
C SER A 41 -6.48 -15.90 7.30
N TRP A 42 -7.34 -15.56 6.33
CA TRP A 42 -8.78 -15.69 6.49
C TRP A 42 -9.24 -17.14 6.61
N ALA A 43 -8.65 -18.07 5.86
CA ALA A 43 -8.98 -19.49 6.01
C ALA A 43 -8.69 -19.97 7.44
N ALA A 44 -7.53 -19.60 8.00
CA ALA A 44 -7.18 -19.91 9.39
C ALA A 44 -8.12 -19.22 10.41
N ALA A 45 -8.47 -17.95 10.17
CA ALA A 45 -9.39 -17.20 11.01
C ALA A 45 -10.81 -17.79 10.98
N LEU A 46 -11.31 -18.18 9.81
CA LEU A 46 -12.62 -18.83 9.65
C LEU A 46 -12.66 -20.21 10.29
N ALA A 47 -11.60 -21.02 10.14
CA ALA A 47 -11.51 -22.32 10.80
C ALA A 47 -11.59 -22.18 12.33
N THR A 48 -10.86 -21.21 12.89
CA THR A 48 -10.89 -20.90 14.32
C THR A 48 -12.26 -20.34 14.74
N GLY A 49 -12.82 -19.43 13.95
CA GLY A 49 -14.11 -18.80 14.20
C GLY A 49 -15.25 -19.82 14.21
N VAL A 50 -15.30 -20.73 13.24
CA VAL A 50 -16.30 -21.81 13.18
C VAL A 50 -16.17 -22.76 14.37
N LEU A 51 -14.96 -23.09 14.80
CA LEU A 51 -14.76 -23.89 16.02
C LEU A 51 -15.32 -23.18 17.25
N VAL A 52 -14.96 -21.91 17.47
CA VAL A 52 -15.42 -21.13 18.63
C VAL A 52 -16.92 -20.91 18.60
N TRP A 53 -17.49 -20.52 17.46
CA TRP A 53 -18.93 -20.38 17.29
C TRP A 53 -19.64 -21.71 17.51
N GLY A 54 -19.10 -22.82 17.01
CA GLY A 54 -19.61 -24.16 17.24
C GLY A 54 -19.67 -24.50 18.73
N LEU A 55 -18.61 -24.24 19.49
CA LEU A 55 -18.57 -24.47 20.94
C LEU A 55 -19.54 -23.58 21.71
N ILE A 56 -19.66 -22.29 21.34
CA ILE A 56 -20.61 -21.36 21.94
C ILE A 56 -22.05 -21.83 21.69
N LEU A 57 -22.39 -22.14 20.43
CA LEU A 57 -23.73 -22.62 20.07
C LEU A 57 -24.03 -23.96 20.73
N TRP A 58 -23.06 -24.87 20.79
CA TRP A 58 -23.18 -26.13 21.51
C TRP A 58 -23.53 -25.89 22.98
N SER A 59 -22.79 -25.02 23.67
CA SER A 59 -23.06 -24.66 25.06
C SER A 59 -24.45 -24.02 25.23
N ALA A 60 -24.81 -23.09 24.35
CA ALA A 60 -26.08 -22.38 24.39
C ALA A 60 -27.30 -23.27 24.12
N PHE A 61 -27.17 -24.35 23.33
CA PHE A 61 -28.28 -25.25 23.03
C PHE A 61 -28.33 -26.48 23.96
N PHE A 62 -27.19 -27.12 24.24
CA PHE A 62 -27.15 -28.39 24.98
C PHE A 62 -26.97 -28.21 26.49
N HIS A 63 -26.33 -27.13 26.94
CA HIS A 63 -26.10 -26.87 28.36
C HIS A 63 -26.99 -25.76 28.93
N ARG A 64 -27.94 -25.27 28.14
CA ARG A 64 -28.96 -24.33 28.62
C ARG A 64 -29.91 -25.01 29.60
N ARG A 65 -30.19 -24.33 30.71
CA ARG A 65 -31.13 -24.78 31.75
C ARG A 65 -32.53 -25.00 31.18
N SER A 66 -33.06 -26.20 31.38
CA SER A 66 -34.49 -26.50 31.14
C SER A 66 -35.38 -25.86 32.21
N ARG A 67 -36.60 -25.45 31.84
CA ARG A 67 -37.55 -24.79 32.75
C ARG A 67 -37.98 -25.66 33.94
N THR A 68 -37.79 -26.97 33.84
CA THR A 68 -38.29 -27.97 34.80
C THR A 68 -37.21 -28.61 35.68
N LYS A 69 -35.92 -28.35 35.43
CA LYS A 69 -34.82 -28.91 36.23
C LYS A 69 -34.18 -27.86 37.15
N VAL A 70 -34.09 -28.21 38.43
CA VAL A 70 -33.44 -27.43 39.50
C VAL A 70 -32.26 -28.26 40.03
N GLU A 71 -31.31 -28.54 39.15
CA GLU A 71 -30.05 -29.23 39.51
C GLU A 71 -28.89 -28.25 39.31
N VAL A 72 -27.92 -28.29 40.22
CA VAL A 72 -26.70 -27.48 40.14
C VAL A 72 -25.69 -28.21 39.25
N PRO A 73 -25.06 -27.54 38.27
CA PRO A 73 -24.11 -28.20 37.37
C PRO A 73 -22.84 -28.65 38.12
N PRO A 74 -22.13 -29.69 37.61
CA PRO A 74 -20.85 -30.13 38.18
C PRO A 74 -19.85 -28.97 38.29
N GLN A 75 -19.26 -28.80 39.47
CA GLN A 75 -18.25 -27.76 39.73
C GLN A 75 -16.86 -28.31 39.45
N THR A 76 -16.34 -28.06 38.25
CA THR A 76 -14.96 -28.37 37.86
C THR A 76 -14.15 -27.08 37.83
N ARG A 77 -12.87 -27.13 38.25
CA ARG A 77 -12.01 -25.93 38.33
C ARG A 77 -10.77 -25.98 37.45
N TYR A 78 -10.13 -27.15 37.34
CA TYR A 78 -8.85 -27.29 36.63
C TYR A 78 -8.84 -28.53 35.75
N ASN A 79 -8.27 -28.40 34.56
CA ASN A 79 -8.01 -29.52 33.66
C ASN A 79 -6.70 -29.25 32.90
N MET A 80 -5.57 -29.52 33.55
CA MET A 80 -4.24 -29.23 32.99
C MET A 80 -4.05 -29.70 31.53
N PRO A 81 -4.51 -30.90 31.11
CA PRO A 81 -4.46 -31.30 29.71
C PRO A 81 -5.17 -30.34 28.73
N ILE A 82 -6.39 -29.89 29.04
CA ILE A 82 -7.11 -28.96 28.14
C ILE A 82 -6.49 -27.57 28.16
N GLU A 83 -5.97 -27.16 29.33
CA GLU A 83 -5.29 -25.87 29.50
C GLU A 83 -4.00 -25.80 28.69
N ALA A 84 -3.22 -26.89 28.67
CA ALA A 84 -2.07 -27.01 27.79
C ALA A 84 -2.47 -26.96 26.31
N LEU A 85 -3.55 -27.66 25.92
CA LEU A 85 -4.02 -27.72 24.53
C LEU A 85 -4.35 -26.32 23.98
N TYR A 86 -5.23 -25.56 24.65
CA TYR A 86 -5.63 -24.24 24.16
C TYR A 86 -4.56 -23.16 24.31
N THR A 87 -3.44 -23.47 24.98
CA THR A 87 -2.28 -22.56 25.07
C THR A 87 -1.30 -22.84 23.94
N VAL A 88 -0.95 -24.12 23.73
CA VAL A 88 0.05 -24.53 22.73
C VAL A 88 -0.50 -24.39 21.30
N VAL A 89 -1.76 -24.76 21.06
CA VAL A 89 -2.33 -24.73 19.70
C VAL A 89 -2.36 -23.30 19.12
N PRO A 90 -2.90 -22.26 19.81
CA PRO A 90 -2.84 -20.89 19.29
C PRO A 90 -1.42 -20.38 19.09
N LEU A 91 -0.48 -20.75 19.96
CA LEU A 91 0.93 -20.36 19.82
C LEU A 91 1.53 -20.93 18.52
N ILE A 92 1.24 -22.19 18.18
CA ILE A 92 1.67 -22.79 16.91
C ILE A 92 1.02 -22.06 15.72
N ILE A 93 -0.28 -21.79 15.77
CA ILE A 93 -1.01 -21.07 14.69
C ILE A 93 -0.36 -19.71 14.44
N VAL A 94 -0.13 -18.92 15.49
CA VAL A 94 0.51 -17.60 15.40
C VAL A 94 1.94 -17.72 14.87
N SER A 95 2.71 -18.70 15.33
CA SER A 95 4.10 -18.90 14.88
C SER A 95 4.18 -19.19 13.38
N VAL A 96 3.27 -20.02 12.87
CA VAL A 96 3.18 -20.34 11.43
C VAL A 96 2.79 -19.11 10.62
N LEU A 97 1.76 -18.36 11.05
CA LEU A 97 1.35 -17.12 10.39
C LEU A 97 2.50 -16.10 10.36
N PHE A 98 3.16 -15.90 11.51
CA PHE A 98 4.30 -14.99 11.63
C PHE A 98 5.43 -15.33 10.65
N TYR A 99 5.79 -16.61 10.52
CA TYR A 99 6.82 -17.04 9.58
C TYR A 99 6.48 -16.65 8.13
N PHE A 100 5.24 -16.92 7.69
CA PHE A 100 4.81 -16.57 6.34
C PHE A 100 4.74 -15.05 6.13
N THR A 101 4.24 -14.31 7.12
CA THR A 101 4.22 -12.84 7.09
C THR A 101 5.62 -12.26 6.96
N ALA A 102 6.55 -12.63 7.84
CA ALA A 102 7.91 -12.09 7.83
C ALA A 102 8.65 -12.42 6.51
N ARG A 103 8.47 -13.65 5.98
CA ARG A 103 9.04 -14.06 4.70
C ARG A 103 8.53 -13.21 3.54
N ASP A 104 7.22 -12.96 3.48
CA ASP A 104 6.60 -12.26 2.36
C ASP A 104 6.80 -10.74 2.46
N GLU A 105 6.74 -10.18 3.67
CA GLU A 105 7.09 -8.78 3.95
C GLU A 105 8.53 -8.46 3.54
N SER A 106 9.50 -9.30 3.94
CA SER A 106 10.91 -9.10 3.58
C SER A 106 11.14 -9.05 2.07
N LYS A 107 10.33 -9.78 1.30
CA LYS A 107 10.40 -9.77 -0.18
C LYS A 107 9.74 -8.54 -0.79
N LEU A 108 8.64 -8.07 -0.20
CA LEU A 108 7.92 -6.88 -0.68
C LEU A 108 8.69 -5.59 -0.40
N LEU A 109 9.43 -5.55 0.71
CA LEU A 109 10.25 -4.40 1.10
C LEU A 109 11.68 -4.45 0.52
N ASP A 110 12.04 -5.50 -0.21
CA ASP A 110 13.36 -5.62 -0.81
C ASP A 110 13.52 -4.64 -1.99
N THR A 111 14.25 -3.54 -1.76
CA THR A 111 14.58 -2.57 -2.79
C THR A 111 16.01 -2.72 -3.34
N SER A 112 16.68 -3.85 -3.09
CA SER A 112 18.09 -4.06 -3.47
C SER A 112 18.31 -4.13 -4.98
N LYS A 113 17.31 -4.60 -5.74
CA LYS A 113 17.35 -4.62 -7.20
C LYS A 113 17.25 -3.20 -7.77
N LYS A 114 18.02 -2.95 -8.83
CA LYS A 114 17.94 -1.70 -9.60
C LYS A 114 16.58 -1.66 -10.33
N PRO A 115 15.76 -0.61 -10.14
CA PRO A 115 14.48 -0.46 -10.83
C PRO A 115 14.70 -0.02 -12.28
N ASP A 116 13.65 -0.18 -13.11
CA ASP A 116 13.63 0.35 -14.47
C ASP A 116 13.44 1.87 -14.48
N LEU A 117 12.59 2.39 -13.58
CA LEU A 117 12.40 3.82 -13.36
C LEU A 117 12.21 4.16 -11.89
N THR A 118 12.51 5.42 -11.55
CA THR A 118 12.26 5.96 -10.22
C THR A 118 11.31 7.14 -10.30
N VAL A 119 10.27 7.12 -9.47
CA VAL A 119 9.37 8.25 -9.26
C VAL A 119 9.52 8.71 -7.83
N ASN A 120 9.83 9.99 -7.63
CA ASN A 120 9.71 10.59 -6.32
C ASN A 120 8.27 11.09 -6.12
N VAL A 121 7.62 10.53 -5.10
CA VAL A 121 6.26 10.88 -4.71
C VAL A 121 6.35 11.85 -3.53
N VAL A 122 5.85 13.07 -3.76
CA VAL A 122 5.90 14.15 -2.78
C VAL A 122 4.50 14.38 -2.22
N GLY A 123 4.32 14.09 -0.94
CA GLY A 123 3.12 14.45 -0.19
C GLY A 123 3.22 15.89 0.35
N PHE A 124 2.16 16.68 0.18
CA PHE A 124 2.05 18.00 0.79
C PHE A 124 0.59 18.37 1.08
N GLN A 125 0.33 19.36 1.91
CA GLN A 125 -1.01 19.82 2.28
C GLN A 125 -1.64 20.62 1.12
N TRP A 126 -2.72 20.16 0.48
CA TRP A 126 -3.36 18.84 0.55
C TRP A 126 -3.48 18.25 -0.85
N SER A 127 -2.34 17.83 -1.42
CA SER A 127 -2.25 17.20 -2.73
C SER A 127 -0.93 16.42 -2.90
N TRP A 128 -0.68 15.94 -4.11
CA TRP A 128 0.47 15.14 -4.48
C TRP A 128 1.24 15.77 -5.64
N CYS A 129 2.55 15.62 -5.60
CA CYS A 129 3.41 15.83 -6.76
C CYS A 129 4.19 14.55 -7.08
N PHE A 130 4.44 14.34 -8.36
CA PHE A 130 5.18 13.21 -8.90
C PHE A 130 6.34 13.76 -9.73
N ASN A 131 7.55 13.53 -9.23
CA ASN A 131 8.80 13.85 -9.92
C ASN A 131 9.25 12.59 -10.67
N TYR A 132 9.30 12.64 -12.00
CA TYR A 132 9.79 11.56 -12.85
C TYR A 132 11.30 11.69 -13.02
N ILE A 133 12.07 10.79 -12.42
CA ILE A 133 13.53 10.84 -12.43
C ILE A 133 14.06 10.18 -13.70
N GLU A 134 13.86 10.86 -14.82
CA GLU A 134 14.22 10.36 -16.15
C GLU A 134 14.94 11.41 -17.00
N ASN A 135 15.71 10.93 -17.98
CA ASN A 135 16.29 11.77 -19.01
C ASN A 135 15.26 11.92 -20.13
N VAL A 136 14.58 13.06 -20.13
CA VAL A 136 13.54 13.41 -21.11
C VAL A 136 14.10 14.49 -22.04
N GLU A 137 13.97 14.29 -23.34
CA GLU A 137 14.39 15.28 -24.34
C GLU A 137 13.71 16.63 -24.09
N GLY A 138 14.52 17.69 -24.04
CA GLY A 138 14.06 19.05 -23.73
C GLY A 138 14.02 19.39 -22.23
N SER A 139 14.29 18.43 -21.35
CA SER A 139 14.65 18.71 -19.96
C SER A 139 16.17 18.72 -19.78
N THR A 140 16.68 19.64 -18.97
CA THR A 140 18.10 19.81 -18.68
C THR A 140 18.34 19.74 -17.19
N GLY A 141 19.38 19.03 -16.76
CA GLY A 141 19.74 18.93 -15.34
C GLY A 141 20.27 17.54 -15.00
N ASP A 142 20.59 17.36 -13.73
CA ASP A 142 20.99 16.07 -13.19
C ASP A 142 20.38 15.85 -11.80
N ALA A 143 19.44 14.92 -11.73
CA ALA A 143 18.75 14.48 -10.52
C ALA A 143 19.69 14.13 -9.36
N ALA A 144 20.91 13.65 -9.65
CA ALA A 144 21.87 13.31 -8.60
C ALA A 144 22.33 14.55 -7.81
N THR A 145 22.31 15.72 -8.45
CA THR A 145 22.86 16.98 -7.90
C THR A 145 21.80 18.07 -7.66
N ASP A 146 20.56 17.87 -8.11
CA ASP A 146 19.49 18.85 -7.99
C ASP A 146 19.10 19.11 -6.52
N GLU A 147 19.07 20.39 -6.12
CA GLU A 147 18.73 20.82 -4.76
C GLU A 147 17.29 20.47 -4.37
N ASN A 148 16.36 20.42 -5.32
CA ASN A 148 14.98 20.03 -5.05
C ASN A 148 14.89 18.56 -4.61
N LEU A 149 15.87 17.72 -4.97
CA LEU A 149 15.95 16.32 -4.56
C LEU A 149 16.90 16.10 -3.38
N ALA A 150 17.31 17.15 -2.68
CA ALA A 150 18.22 17.06 -1.52
C ALA A 150 17.68 16.17 -0.39
N ALA A 151 16.35 16.09 -0.23
CA ALA A 151 15.71 15.24 0.78
C ALA A 151 15.81 13.74 0.47
N ILE A 152 16.16 13.35 -0.75
CA ILE A 152 16.31 11.95 -1.14
C ILE A 152 17.72 11.46 -0.75
N PRO A 153 17.83 10.36 0.01
CA PRO A 153 19.12 9.77 0.39
C PRO A 153 19.95 9.30 -0.81
N ASP A 154 21.28 9.41 -0.67
CA ASP A 154 22.24 9.06 -1.73
C ASP A 154 22.15 7.58 -2.17
N ARG A 155 21.72 6.69 -1.26
CA ARG A 155 21.50 5.27 -1.55
C ARG A 155 20.45 5.04 -2.65
N TYR A 156 19.53 5.96 -2.87
CA TYR A 156 18.56 5.91 -3.96
C TYR A 156 19.04 6.67 -5.19
N LYS A 157 19.72 7.81 -4.99
CA LYS A 157 20.29 8.63 -6.08
C LYS A 157 21.28 7.87 -6.94
N LYS A 158 22.00 6.90 -6.38
CA LYS A 158 22.93 6.03 -7.13
C LYS A 158 22.29 5.28 -8.32
N ASP A 159 20.98 5.04 -8.25
CA ASP A 159 20.24 4.32 -9.28
C ASP A 159 19.59 5.27 -10.30
N PHE A 160 19.74 6.59 -10.13
CA PHE A 160 19.17 7.57 -11.05
C PHE A 160 19.87 7.53 -12.42
N PRO A 161 19.14 7.72 -13.52
CA PRO A 161 19.75 7.86 -14.83
C PRO A 161 20.68 9.08 -14.88
N ALA A 162 21.80 8.96 -15.60
CA ALA A 162 22.70 10.09 -15.83
C ALA A 162 22.01 11.17 -16.67
N ASN A 163 22.26 12.44 -16.33
CA ASN A 163 21.62 13.60 -16.97
C ASN A 163 20.09 13.52 -16.92
N ALA A 164 19.52 12.93 -15.86
CA ALA A 164 18.09 12.99 -15.63
C ALA A 164 17.73 14.43 -15.26
N GLY A 165 17.33 15.23 -16.25
CA GLY A 165 16.74 16.55 -16.03
C GLY A 165 15.32 16.46 -15.49
N GLY A 166 14.62 15.35 -15.75
CA GLY A 166 13.31 15.04 -15.21
C GLY A 166 12.18 15.96 -15.63
N VAL A 167 10.98 15.54 -15.25
CA VAL A 167 9.74 16.30 -15.41
C VAL A 167 8.86 16.03 -14.20
N TYR A 168 7.84 16.86 -13.99
CA TYR A 168 6.95 16.67 -12.85
C TYR A 168 5.48 16.89 -13.19
N THR A 169 4.62 16.25 -12.42
CA THR A 169 3.19 16.53 -12.37
C THR A 169 2.81 16.86 -10.94
N CYS A 170 2.18 18.01 -10.72
CA CYS A 170 1.66 18.42 -9.42
C CYS A 170 0.17 18.70 -9.50
N GLY A 171 -0.58 18.24 -8.50
CA GLY A 171 -1.98 18.64 -8.35
C GLY A 171 -2.14 19.76 -7.34
N ILE A 172 -3.22 20.51 -7.45
CA ILE A 172 -3.71 21.40 -6.40
C ILE A 172 -4.96 20.80 -5.73
N PRO A 173 -5.27 21.16 -4.47
CA PRO A 173 -6.48 20.68 -3.81
C PRO A 173 -7.73 20.97 -4.64
N GLY A 174 -8.52 19.94 -4.93
CA GLY A 174 -9.74 20.04 -5.74
C GLY A 174 -9.54 19.84 -7.25
N ASP A 175 -8.31 19.62 -7.72
CA ASP A 175 -8.03 19.23 -9.10
C ASP A 175 -8.81 17.99 -9.51
N LYS A 176 -9.06 17.86 -10.82
CA LYS A 176 -9.65 16.68 -11.42
C LYS A 176 -8.87 16.27 -12.65
N ASN A 177 -8.70 14.97 -12.82
CA ASN A 177 -8.24 14.35 -14.04
C ASN A 177 -9.18 14.77 -15.20
N PRO A 178 -8.66 15.42 -16.26
CA PRO A 178 -9.50 15.89 -17.37
C PRO A 178 -10.15 14.79 -18.19
N GLN A 179 -9.59 13.58 -18.20
CA GLN A 179 -10.08 12.45 -19.00
C GLN A 179 -11.19 11.67 -18.31
N THR A 180 -11.10 11.48 -16.99
CA THR A 180 -12.04 10.65 -16.21
C THR A 180 -12.93 11.47 -15.29
N GLY A 181 -12.59 12.73 -15.00
CA GLY A 181 -13.24 13.56 -13.99
C GLY A 181 -12.92 13.16 -12.55
N ASN A 182 -12.05 12.17 -12.34
CA ASN A 182 -11.64 11.72 -11.01
C ASN A 182 -10.84 12.82 -10.31
N PRO A 183 -10.98 13.00 -8.99
CA PRO A 183 -10.22 14.00 -8.25
C PRO A 183 -8.72 13.68 -8.21
N GLY A 184 -7.92 14.74 -8.13
CA GLY A 184 -6.48 14.70 -7.91
C GLY A 184 -5.60 14.61 -9.16
N PRO A 185 -4.28 14.79 -8.99
CA PRO A 185 -3.30 14.64 -10.05
C PRO A 185 -3.22 13.19 -10.54
N THR A 186 -2.55 12.98 -11.67
CA THR A 186 -2.36 11.65 -12.27
C THR A 186 -0.89 11.30 -12.36
N LEU A 187 -0.51 10.23 -11.68
CA LEU A 187 0.76 9.52 -11.83
C LEU A 187 0.65 8.60 -13.06
N TRP A 188 1.62 8.65 -13.96
CA TRP A 188 1.68 7.77 -15.12
C TRP A 188 2.81 6.77 -14.94
N LEU A 189 2.58 5.50 -15.29
CA LEU A 189 3.56 4.44 -15.14
C LEU A 189 3.55 3.56 -16.41
N PRO A 190 4.72 3.06 -16.86
CA PRO A 190 4.76 2.08 -17.92
C PRO A 190 4.44 0.67 -17.40
N GLU A 191 3.63 -0.08 -18.15
CA GLU A 191 3.34 -1.48 -17.89
C GLU A 191 4.61 -2.35 -18.02
N GLY A 192 4.76 -3.33 -17.14
CA GLY A 192 5.83 -4.33 -17.17
C GLY A 192 7.19 -3.81 -16.70
N LYS A 193 7.26 -2.56 -16.22
CA LYS A 193 8.49 -1.94 -15.71
C LYS A 193 8.47 -1.87 -14.19
N THR A 194 9.59 -2.22 -13.58
CA THR A 194 9.76 -2.10 -12.13
C THR A 194 9.94 -0.63 -11.76
N VAL A 195 8.99 -0.09 -11.02
CA VAL A 195 8.99 1.30 -10.55
C VAL A 195 9.42 1.33 -9.10
N ARG A 196 10.44 2.11 -8.77
CA ARG A 196 10.72 2.49 -7.38
C ARG A 196 10.01 3.79 -7.05
N PHE A 197 9.17 3.74 -6.02
CA PHE A 197 8.63 4.94 -5.40
C PHE A 197 9.52 5.39 -4.26
N VAL A 198 10.06 6.60 -4.36
CA VAL A 198 10.78 7.28 -3.27
C VAL A 198 9.82 8.29 -2.67
N LEU A 199 9.41 8.05 -1.42
CA LEU A 199 8.34 8.77 -0.76
C LEU A 199 8.92 9.84 0.17
N THR A 200 8.55 11.08 -0.06
CA THR A 200 9.00 12.23 0.74
C THR A 200 7.83 13.18 1.02
N SER A 201 7.87 13.85 2.17
CA SER A 201 6.85 14.85 2.55
C SER A 201 7.48 16.21 2.83
N ARG A 202 6.74 17.26 2.47
CA ARG A 202 7.12 18.66 2.69
C ARG A 202 6.55 19.26 3.97
N ASP A 203 5.65 18.56 4.66
CA ASP A 203 4.92 19.14 5.80
C ASP A 203 4.58 18.12 6.88
N VAL A 204 3.54 17.32 6.67
CA VAL A 204 2.95 16.39 7.64
C VAL A 204 3.05 14.96 7.14
N ILE A 205 2.73 14.00 7.99
CA ILE A 205 2.67 12.60 7.58
C ILE A 205 1.47 12.40 6.64
N HIS A 206 1.71 11.72 5.52
CA HIS A 206 0.70 11.19 4.61
C HIS A 206 0.91 9.68 4.45
N SER A 207 0.09 9.01 3.62
CA SER A 207 0.37 7.63 3.25
C SER A 207 0.00 7.38 1.81
N PHE A 208 0.96 6.96 1.02
CA PHE A 208 0.78 6.71 -0.41
C PHE A 208 0.21 5.32 -0.60
N TRP A 209 -1.05 5.24 -1.02
CA TRP A 209 -1.74 3.98 -1.23
C TRP A 209 -2.41 3.92 -2.59
N VAL A 210 -1.91 3.00 -3.43
CA VAL A 210 -2.57 2.60 -4.68
C VAL A 210 -3.35 1.32 -4.41
N VAL A 211 -4.67 1.44 -4.34
CA VAL A 211 -5.54 0.36 -3.83
C VAL A 211 -5.30 -1.00 -4.49
N PRO A 212 -5.28 -1.13 -5.84
CA PRO A 212 -5.09 -2.42 -6.50
C PRO A 212 -3.64 -2.94 -6.48
N PHE A 213 -2.67 -2.13 -6.04
CA PHE A 213 -1.31 -2.60 -5.80
C PHE A 213 -1.20 -3.37 -4.47
N LEU A 214 -2.24 -3.31 -3.62
CA LEU A 214 -2.29 -3.92 -2.29
C LEU A 214 -1.14 -3.52 -1.35
N MET A 215 -0.38 -2.48 -1.72
CA MET A 215 0.77 -1.97 -0.99
C MET A 215 0.53 -0.50 -0.65
N LYS A 216 0.83 -0.13 0.59
CA LYS A 216 0.84 1.26 1.05
C LYS A 216 2.09 1.50 1.87
N GLN A 217 2.60 2.72 1.84
CA GLN A 217 3.68 3.12 2.73
C GLN A 217 3.54 4.60 3.08
N ASP A 218 3.85 4.89 4.33
CA ASP A 218 3.68 6.22 4.89
C ASP A 218 4.75 7.16 4.35
N VAL A 219 4.35 8.41 4.12
CA VAL A 219 5.17 9.47 3.57
C VAL A 219 5.46 10.44 4.70
N ILE A 220 6.68 10.38 5.24
CA ILE A 220 7.02 10.96 6.53
C ILE A 220 7.97 12.15 6.31
N PRO A 221 7.68 13.34 6.84
CA PRO A 221 8.60 14.47 6.77
C PRO A 221 9.94 14.12 7.41
N GLY A 222 11.04 14.32 6.69
CA GLY A 222 12.37 13.99 7.19
C GLY A 222 12.66 12.49 7.35
N HIS A 223 11.85 11.58 6.81
CA HIS A 223 12.20 10.18 6.71
C HIS A 223 11.77 9.61 5.36
N THR A 224 12.75 9.28 4.52
CA THR A 224 12.49 8.80 3.17
C THR A 224 12.19 7.32 3.17
N ASN A 225 10.95 7.01 2.81
CA ASN A 225 10.48 5.65 2.60
C ASN A 225 10.60 5.28 1.13
N ALA A 226 10.78 3.99 0.82
CA ALA A 226 10.70 3.52 -0.55
C ALA A 226 10.20 2.08 -0.63
N PHE A 227 9.52 1.78 -1.73
CA PHE A 227 9.18 0.42 -2.14
C PHE A 227 9.20 0.32 -3.67
N GLN A 228 9.18 -0.90 -4.18
CA GLN A 228 9.14 -1.18 -5.61
C GLN A 228 7.88 -1.96 -5.97
N VAL A 229 7.31 -1.68 -7.13
CA VAL A 229 6.23 -2.47 -7.73
C VAL A 229 6.43 -2.58 -9.23
N THR A 230 5.86 -3.62 -9.82
CA THR A 230 5.86 -3.83 -11.27
C THR A 230 4.42 -3.89 -11.76
N PRO A 231 3.83 -2.78 -12.24
CA PRO A 231 2.48 -2.78 -12.77
C PRO A 231 2.38 -3.69 -13.99
N ASN A 232 1.38 -4.57 -14.04
CA ASN A 232 1.25 -5.59 -15.10
C ASN A 232 -0.12 -5.58 -15.79
N GLN A 233 -0.88 -4.50 -15.58
CA GLN A 233 -2.18 -4.29 -16.19
C GLN A 233 -2.36 -2.81 -16.54
N GLU A 234 -2.47 -2.52 -17.84
CA GLU A 234 -2.89 -1.19 -18.31
C GLU A 234 -4.26 -0.78 -17.73
N GLY A 235 -4.41 0.52 -17.44
CA GLY A 235 -5.65 1.05 -16.91
C GLY A 235 -5.48 2.35 -16.14
N THR A 236 -6.58 2.85 -15.57
CA THR A 236 -6.56 3.96 -14.62
C THR A 236 -7.07 3.48 -13.28
N PHE A 237 -6.23 3.60 -12.26
CA PHE A 237 -6.47 3.15 -10.90
C PHE A 237 -6.55 4.34 -9.95
N LEU A 238 -7.23 4.14 -8.83
CA LEU A 238 -7.38 5.15 -7.80
C LEU A 238 -6.30 5.01 -6.72
N GLY A 239 -5.68 6.13 -6.43
CA GLY A 239 -4.79 6.34 -5.29
C GLY A 239 -5.44 7.19 -4.21
N LYS A 240 -5.08 6.93 -2.96
CA LYS A 240 -5.63 7.62 -1.78
C LYS A 240 -4.54 7.92 -0.77
N CYS A 241 -4.72 9.00 -0.01
CA CYS A 241 -4.02 9.19 1.24
C CYS A 241 -4.63 8.28 2.32
N ALA A 242 -3.79 7.49 3.01
CA ALA A 242 -4.24 6.51 4.02
C ALA A 242 -3.80 6.83 5.46
N GLU A 243 -3.23 8.01 5.70
CA GLU A 243 -2.84 8.51 7.03
C GLU A 243 -3.36 9.93 7.23
N LEU A 244 -3.85 10.25 8.44
CA LEU A 244 -4.55 11.50 8.70
C LEU A 244 -3.60 12.71 8.59
N CYS A 245 -3.83 13.56 7.59
CA CYS A 245 -2.95 14.70 7.26
C CYS A 245 -3.62 16.09 7.41
N GLY A 246 -4.81 16.15 8.01
CA GLY A 246 -5.54 17.38 8.31
C GLY A 246 -6.91 17.48 7.66
N VAL A 247 -7.40 18.72 7.48
CA VAL A 247 -8.78 19.03 7.10
C VAL A 247 -9.20 18.41 5.76
N ASP A 248 -8.36 18.49 4.74
CA ASP A 248 -8.68 17.94 3.40
C ASP A 248 -8.12 16.51 3.21
N HIS A 249 -7.87 15.75 4.28
CA HIS A 249 -7.32 14.39 4.20
C HIS A 249 -8.09 13.47 3.22
N SER A 250 -9.42 13.47 3.30
CA SER A 250 -10.27 12.64 2.43
C SER A 250 -10.26 13.08 0.95
N ARG A 251 -9.71 14.25 0.65
CA ARG A 251 -9.62 14.83 -0.70
C ARG A 251 -8.23 14.69 -1.31
N MET A 252 -7.26 14.17 -0.57
CA MET A 252 -5.93 13.82 -1.07
C MET A 252 -5.94 12.54 -1.91
N LEU A 253 -6.76 12.58 -2.96
CA LEU A 253 -6.90 11.53 -3.95
C LEU A 253 -5.92 11.80 -5.08
N PHE A 254 -5.53 10.74 -5.78
CA PHE A 254 -4.75 10.83 -7.01
C PHE A 254 -5.13 9.65 -7.91
N ASN A 255 -4.67 9.71 -9.15
CA ASN A 255 -4.91 8.67 -10.13
C ASN A 255 -3.58 8.03 -10.51
N VAL A 256 -3.60 6.75 -10.85
CA VAL A 256 -2.45 6.04 -11.42
C VAL A 256 -2.85 5.51 -12.77
N LYS A 257 -2.22 5.99 -13.83
CA LYS A 257 -2.47 5.55 -15.19
C LYS A 257 -1.32 4.67 -15.67
N VAL A 258 -1.60 3.38 -15.81
CA VAL A 258 -0.65 2.40 -16.34
C VAL A 258 -0.88 2.29 -17.85
N VAL A 259 0.18 2.47 -18.62
CA VAL A 259 0.13 2.55 -20.09
C VAL A 259 1.31 1.84 -20.73
N SER A 260 1.26 1.62 -22.04
CA SER A 260 2.42 1.21 -22.83
C SER A 260 3.61 2.17 -22.68
N GLN A 261 4.82 1.63 -22.87
CA GLN A 261 6.06 2.41 -22.83
C GLN A 261 6.02 3.64 -23.76
N GLU A 262 5.51 3.47 -24.99
CA GLU A 262 5.39 4.56 -25.96
C GLU A 262 4.51 5.72 -25.45
N ARG A 263 3.33 5.40 -24.91
CA ARG A 263 2.42 6.41 -24.33
C ARG A 263 2.99 7.07 -23.08
N TYR A 264 3.79 6.34 -22.31
CA TYR A 264 4.48 6.89 -21.15
C TYR A 264 5.51 7.93 -21.59
N GLU A 265 6.35 7.63 -22.59
CA GLU A 265 7.32 8.56 -23.15
C GLU A 265 6.67 9.78 -23.79
N GLU A 266 5.57 9.60 -24.53
CA GLU A 266 4.74 10.70 -25.06
C GLU A 266 4.22 11.60 -23.94
N HIS A 267 3.77 11.01 -22.83
CA HIS A 267 3.32 11.78 -21.68
C HIS A 267 4.45 12.63 -21.10
N LEU A 268 5.64 12.06 -20.90
CA LEU A 268 6.80 12.81 -20.39
C LEU A 268 7.17 13.98 -21.31
N LYS A 269 7.17 13.78 -22.64
CA LYS A 269 7.38 14.86 -23.61
C LYS A 269 6.31 15.94 -23.50
N SER A 270 5.05 15.57 -23.32
CA SER A 270 3.95 16.54 -23.12
C SER A 270 4.12 17.40 -21.86
N LEU A 271 4.82 16.91 -20.83
CA LEU A 271 5.14 17.69 -19.63
C LEU A 271 6.23 18.73 -19.94
N VAL A 272 7.22 18.37 -20.75
CA VAL A 272 8.24 19.32 -21.26
C VAL A 272 7.58 20.45 -22.05
N GLU A 273 6.66 20.12 -22.96
CA GLU A 273 5.92 21.10 -23.77
C GLU A 273 5.09 22.08 -22.92
N LYS A 274 4.61 21.62 -21.75
CA LYS A 274 3.89 22.45 -20.76
C LYS A 274 4.83 23.26 -19.86
N GLY A 275 6.15 23.13 -20.03
CA GLY A 275 7.15 23.77 -19.18
C GLY A 275 7.30 23.13 -17.79
N GLN A 276 6.82 21.90 -17.60
CA GLN A 276 6.92 21.16 -16.34
C GLN A 276 8.22 20.34 -16.27
N THR A 277 9.35 21.01 -16.53
CA THR A 277 10.69 20.41 -16.51
C THR A 277 11.35 20.56 -15.14
N GLY A 278 12.33 19.71 -14.85
CA GLY A 278 13.00 19.71 -13.54
C GLY A 278 12.21 18.96 -12.47
N TYR A 279 12.39 19.37 -11.23
CA TYR A 279 11.83 18.72 -10.06
C TYR A 279 11.17 19.73 -9.12
N VAL A 280 10.05 19.34 -8.51
CA VAL A 280 9.55 20.09 -7.35
C VAL A 280 10.29 19.68 -6.08
N PRO A 281 10.38 20.56 -5.06
CA PRO A 281 11.04 20.24 -3.80
C PRO A 281 10.48 18.95 -3.19
N ALA A 282 11.34 17.92 -3.07
CA ALA A 282 10.94 16.59 -2.64
C ALA A 282 10.50 16.58 -1.16
N GLY A 283 11.08 17.43 -0.32
CA GLY A 283 10.76 17.44 1.10
C GLY A 283 11.32 18.66 1.81
N ILE A 284 11.26 18.63 3.13
CA ILE A 284 11.94 19.60 3.97
C ILE A 284 13.42 19.25 4.10
N GLU A 285 14.28 20.28 4.07
CA GLU A 285 15.68 20.12 4.39
C GLU A 285 15.80 19.69 5.87
N GLN A 286 16.53 18.60 6.13
CA GLN A 286 16.78 18.14 7.49
C GLN A 286 17.82 19.06 8.14
N THR A 287 17.36 20.10 8.82
CA THR A 287 18.23 21.21 9.23
C THR A 287 19.16 20.90 10.41
N LYS A 288 18.98 19.82 11.23
CA LYS A 288 19.96 19.41 12.28
C LYS A 288 19.56 18.20 13.18
N HIS A 289 20.55 17.36 13.52
CA HIS A 289 20.68 16.43 14.69
C HIS A 289 19.48 15.58 15.17
N GLU A 290 18.43 15.36 14.38
CA GLU A 290 17.38 14.42 14.79
C GLU A 290 17.92 12.99 14.86
N LYS A 291 17.62 12.30 15.97
CA LYS A 291 18.11 10.95 16.29
C LYS A 291 17.74 9.87 15.26
N ASN A 292 16.73 10.14 14.43
CA ASN A 292 16.19 9.22 13.42
C ASN A 292 16.48 9.69 11.99
N ARG A 293 17.40 10.64 11.80
CA ARG A 293 17.81 11.08 10.48
C ARG A 293 18.42 9.90 9.72
N GLU A 294 17.93 9.63 8.51
CA GLU A 294 18.69 8.84 7.56
C GLU A 294 19.96 9.60 7.20
N THR A 295 21.10 9.12 7.68
CA THR A 295 22.40 9.68 7.31
C THR A 295 22.74 9.19 5.91
N ASN A 296 23.18 10.10 5.03
CA ASN A 296 23.82 9.74 3.75
C ASN A 296 25.13 8.96 3.92
N VAL A 297 25.55 8.73 5.17
CA VAL A 297 26.70 7.91 5.52
C VAL A 297 26.26 6.45 5.53
N LEU A 298 26.69 5.72 4.50
CA LEU A 298 26.76 4.25 4.49
C LEU A 298 27.87 3.77 5.43
#